data_AF-A0A9P4LIG3-F1
#
_entry.id   AF-A0A9P4LIG3-F1
#
_cell.length_a   1.000
_cell.length_b   1.000
_cell.length_c   1.000
_cell.angle_alpha   90.00
_cell.angle_beta   90.00
_cell.angle_gamma   90.00
#
_symmetry.space_group_name_H-M   'P 1'
#
loop_
_entity.id
_entity.type
_entity.pdbx_description
1 polymer ?
#
loop_
_entity_poly.entity_id
_entity_poly.type
_entity_poly.pdbx_seq_one_letter_code
_entity_poly.pdbx_strand_id
1 'polypeptide(L)'
;MVVVSKEQQLASSDIALASLTNIIGPFHATRILAVFTTISSLGNIIGMTFTASKVKQEIAKEGVIPFAKFFGENRTLFGRWRTKDESKRPEPTPLGALFLHWLFAVILILFTWRAKPASAYRILANVNVCLTDVIPSFIMAIGLLYLRFFTEWSSSSFMPSWLSILAALVYALANGFPSVAVWIPLTDTSTDVYDLIPGLPWHMTGTLSWTLLACGVLYWTCFRYVLPYLGPRKGKEFLVEREPVFRMQDGGRVQWHEIVLHSWVVKSEPEKQDWYVMHDI
;
A
#
# COMPACT_ATOMS: atom_id res chain seq x y z
N MET A 1 25.87 -19.95 -31.33
CA MET A 1 26.04 -18.61 -30.72
C MET A 1 24.69 -18.19 -30.14
N VAL A 2 24.34 -18.74 -28.98
CA VAL A 2 23.09 -18.45 -28.23
C VAL A 2 23.30 -17.31 -27.22
N VAL A 3 24.55 -16.96 -26.95
CA VAL A 3 24.97 -15.96 -25.98
C VAL A 3 25.08 -14.59 -26.67
N VAL A 4 24.47 -13.57 -26.06
CA VAL A 4 24.62 -12.16 -26.47
C VAL A 4 26.08 -11.76 -26.30
N SER A 5 26.74 -11.35 -27.37
CA SER A 5 28.15 -10.93 -27.32
C SER A 5 28.34 -9.68 -26.45
N LYS A 6 29.54 -9.48 -25.89
CA LYS A 6 29.85 -8.30 -25.05
C LYS A 6 29.56 -6.98 -25.78
N GLU A 7 29.88 -6.92 -27.07
CA GLU A 7 29.62 -5.76 -27.92
C GLU A 7 28.12 -5.50 -28.07
N GLN A 8 27.32 -6.55 -28.28
CA GLN A 8 25.87 -6.43 -28.31
C GLN A 8 25.29 -6.02 -26.95
N GLN A 9 25.82 -6.52 -25.83
CA GLN A 9 25.35 -6.10 -24.49
C GLN A 9 25.60 -4.61 -24.24
N LEU A 10 26.72 -4.08 -24.75
CA LEU A 10 27.06 -2.65 -24.62
C LEU A 10 26.26 -1.77 -25.60
N ALA A 11 25.88 -2.31 -26.76
CA ALA A 11 25.13 -1.57 -27.79
C ALA A 11 23.61 -1.69 -27.66
N SER A 12 23.09 -2.79 -27.11
CA SER A 12 21.65 -3.05 -27.00
C SER A 12 21.06 -2.41 -25.76
N SER A 13 20.00 -1.63 -25.92
CA SER A 13 19.19 -1.15 -24.79
C SER A 13 18.37 -2.25 -24.13
N ASP A 14 18.11 -3.36 -24.83
CA ASP A 14 17.32 -4.50 -24.35
C ASP A 14 18.05 -5.82 -24.62
N ILE A 15 18.77 -6.27 -23.60
CA ILE A 15 19.58 -7.50 -23.63
C ILE A 15 18.67 -8.74 -23.75
N ALA A 16 17.46 -8.70 -23.18
CA ALA A 16 16.52 -9.80 -23.25
C ALA A 16 16.00 -9.97 -24.69
N LEU A 17 15.65 -8.87 -25.35
CA LEU A 17 15.28 -8.90 -26.77
C LEU A 17 16.43 -9.36 -27.67
N ALA A 18 17.66 -8.89 -27.42
CA ALA A 18 18.84 -9.29 -28.18
C ALA A 18 19.11 -10.80 -28.03
N SER A 19 19.01 -11.34 -26.81
CA SER A 19 19.15 -12.78 -26.57
C SER A 19 18.07 -13.59 -27.30
N LEU A 20 16.82 -13.18 -27.19
CA LEU A 20 15.70 -13.89 -27.81
C LEU A 20 15.79 -13.83 -29.34
N THR A 21 16.22 -12.70 -29.90
CA THR A 21 16.47 -12.52 -31.34
C THR A 21 17.54 -13.50 -31.85
N ASN A 22 18.61 -13.72 -31.09
CA ASN A 22 19.66 -14.67 -31.45
C ASN A 22 19.20 -16.14 -31.41
N ILE A 23 18.16 -16.48 -30.64
CA ILE A 23 17.67 -17.86 -30.48
C ILE A 23 16.60 -18.20 -31.51
N ILE A 24 15.58 -17.35 -31.66
CA ILE A 24 14.35 -17.64 -32.43
C ILE A 24 14.11 -16.69 -33.60
N GLY A 25 15.05 -15.77 -33.84
CA GLY A 25 14.96 -14.78 -34.91
C GLY A 25 14.13 -13.54 -34.52
N PRO A 26 14.34 -12.41 -35.22
CA PRO A 26 13.83 -11.10 -34.82
C PRO A 26 12.30 -11.00 -34.82
N PHE A 27 11.64 -11.64 -35.80
CA PHE A 27 10.18 -11.56 -35.94
C PHE A 27 9.42 -12.23 -34.78
N HIS A 28 9.86 -13.42 -34.37
CA HIS A 28 9.23 -14.17 -33.28
C HIS A 28 9.66 -13.65 -31.90
N ALA A 29 10.92 -13.21 -31.78
CA ALA A 29 11.48 -12.67 -30.54
C ALA A 29 10.68 -11.47 -30.01
N THR A 30 10.43 -10.45 -30.83
CA THR A 30 9.68 -9.27 -30.39
C THR A 30 8.28 -9.62 -29.90
N ARG A 31 7.58 -10.54 -30.59
CA ARG A 31 6.22 -10.96 -30.22
C ARG A 31 6.21 -11.75 -28.92
N ILE A 32 7.10 -12.72 -28.77
CA ILE A 32 7.17 -13.56 -27.57
C ILE A 32 7.57 -12.72 -26.35
N LEU A 33 8.54 -11.82 -26.49
CA LEU A 33 8.92 -10.90 -25.42
C LEU A 33 7.75 -9.99 -25.02
N ALA A 34 7.01 -9.45 -26.00
CA ALA A 34 5.81 -8.66 -25.72
C ALA A 34 4.72 -9.45 -24.97
N VAL A 35 4.52 -10.72 -25.32
CA VAL A 35 3.55 -11.59 -24.61
C VAL A 35 4.00 -11.85 -23.17
N PHE A 36 5.25 -12.25 -22.95
CA PHE A 36 5.77 -12.52 -21.60
C PHE A 36 5.77 -11.28 -20.71
N THR A 37 6.21 -10.13 -21.24
CA THR A 37 6.18 -8.86 -20.51
C THR A 37 4.75 -8.43 -20.19
N THR A 38 3.80 -8.64 -21.10
CA THR A 38 2.37 -8.36 -20.84
C THR A 38 1.79 -9.26 -19.76
N ILE A 39 2.04 -10.57 -19.81
CA ILE A 39 1.56 -11.53 -18.79
C ILE A 39 2.18 -11.21 -17.43
N SER A 40 3.49 -10.95 -17.38
CA SER A 40 4.19 -10.57 -16.14
C SER A 40 3.63 -9.27 -15.55
N SER A 41 3.45 -8.24 -16.39
CA SER A 41 2.89 -6.96 -15.96
C SER A 41 1.46 -7.09 -15.47
N LEU A 42 0.63 -7.90 -16.16
CA LEU A 42 -0.75 -8.17 -15.75
C LEU A 42 -0.80 -8.86 -14.37
N GLY A 43 0.04 -9.88 -14.16
CA GLY A 43 0.13 -10.56 -12.87
C GLY A 43 0.53 -9.62 -11.74
N ASN A 44 1.54 -8.76 -11.97
CA ASN A 44 1.97 -7.77 -11.00
C ASN A 44 0.84 -6.76 -10.66
N ILE A 45 0.12 -6.25 -11.67
CA ILE A 45 -1.00 -5.33 -11.46
C ILE A 45 -2.11 -5.99 -10.64
N ILE A 46 -2.48 -7.24 -10.95
CA ILE A 46 -3.50 -7.98 -10.20
C ILE A 46 -3.08 -8.14 -8.74
N GLY A 47 -1.84 -8.59 -8.50
CA GLY A 47 -1.30 -8.79 -7.16
C GLY A 47 -1.26 -7.50 -6.34
N MET A 48 -0.69 -6.42 -6.90
CA MET A 48 -0.62 -5.12 -6.23
C MET A 48 -2.01 -4.53 -5.97
N THR A 49 -2.95 -4.66 -6.91
CA THR A 49 -4.32 -4.16 -6.76
C THR A 49 -5.05 -4.87 -5.63
N PHE A 50 -4.91 -6.20 -5.54
CA PHE A 50 -5.51 -6.98 -4.46
C PHE A 50 -4.91 -6.61 -3.10
N THR A 51 -3.59 -6.56 -2.98
CA THR A 51 -2.89 -6.18 -1.75
C THR A 51 -3.29 -4.77 -1.31
N ALA A 52 -3.28 -3.79 -2.22
CA ALA A 52 -3.67 -2.42 -1.92
C ALA A 52 -5.15 -2.33 -1.46
N SER A 53 -6.04 -3.12 -2.05
CA SER A 53 -7.44 -3.20 -1.66
C SER A 53 -7.61 -3.80 -0.26
N LYS A 54 -6.85 -4.86 0.08
CA LYS A 54 -6.86 -5.46 1.42
C LYS A 54 -6.33 -4.50 2.48
N VAL A 55 -5.23 -3.80 2.22
CA VAL A 55 -4.72 -2.77 3.14
C VAL A 55 -5.77 -1.68 3.39
N LYS A 56 -6.44 -1.20 2.33
CA LYS A 56 -7.51 -0.21 2.46
C LYS A 56 -8.73 -0.75 3.20
N GLN A 57 -9.07 -2.02 3.04
CA GLN A 57 -10.12 -2.69 3.80
C GLN A 57 -9.81 -2.70 5.29
N GLU A 58 -8.58 -3.04 5.69
CA GLU A 58 -8.17 -3.05 7.09
C GLU A 58 -8.19 -1.63 7.68
N ILE A 59 -7.71 -0.63 6.95
CA ILE A 59 -7.84 0.79 7.37
C ILE A 59 -9.32 1.21 7.48
N ALA A 60 -10.19 0.67 6.62
CA ALA A 60 -11.63 0.94 6.70
C ALA A 60 -12.27 0.33 7.94
N LYS A 61 -11.83 -0.85 8.37
CA LYS A 61 -12.29 -1.47 9.61
C LYS A 61 -11.91 -0.66 10.84
N GLU A 62 -10.76 0.02 10.83
CA GLU A 62 -10.37 1.00 11.85
C GLU A 62 -11.24 2.28 11.83
N GLY A 63 -12.18 2.40 10.88
CA GLY A 63 -13.14 3.49 10.81
C GLY A 63 -12.56 4.86 10.46
N VAL A 64 -11.35 4.89 9.89
CA VAL A 64 -10.64 6.13 9.51
C VAL A 64 -11.23 6.79 8.26
N ILE A 65 -11.90 6.01 7.40
CA ILE A 65 -12.48 6.50 6.13
C ILE A 65 -14.01 6.64 6.22
N PRO A 66 -14.63 7.57 5.46
CA PRO A 66 -16.08 7.68 5.43
C PRO A 66 -16.69 6.39 4.91
N PHE A 67 -17.89 6.04 5.38
CA PHE A 67 -18.56 4.78 5.02
C PHE A 67 -17.70 3.52 5.30
N ALA A 68 -16.93 3.55 6.40
CA ALA A 68 -16.11 2.46 6.92
C ALA A 68 -16.77 1.07 6.80
N LYS A 69 -18.07 0.96 7.16
CA LYS A 69 -18.85 -0.27 7.02
C LYS A 69 -18.89 -0.78 5.57
N PHE A 70 -19.14 0.07 4.58
CA PHE A 70 -19.22 -0.33 3.17
C PHE A 70 -17.85 -0.75 2.61
N PHE A 71 -16.80 0.01 2.93
CA PHE A 71 -15.46 -0.26 2.41
C PHE A 71 -14.72 -1.40 3.14
N GLY A 72 -15.03 -1.60 4.43
CA GLY A 72 -14.50 -2.69 5.25
C GLY A 72 -15.19 -4.04 5.02
N GLU A 73 -16.40 -4.03 4.44
CA GLU A 73 -17.20 -5.24 4.25
C GLU A 73 -16.63 -6.18 3.19
N ASN A 74 -16.58 -7.46 3.57
CA ASN A 74 -16.28 -8.58 2.69
C ASN A 74 -17.53 -8.97 1.89
N ARG A 75 -17.45 -9.02 0.57
CA ARG A 75 -18.61 -9.34 -0.29
C ARG A 75 -18.24 -10.39 -1.33
N THR A 76 -19.21 -11.28 -1.63
CA THR A 76 -19.07 -12.32 -2.65
C THR A 76 -19.96 -11.98 -3.85
N LEU A 77 -19.39 -11.42 -4.92
CA LEU A 77 -20.16 -11.06 -6.13
C LEU A 77 -20.78 -12.27 -6.83
N PHE A 78 -20.01 -13.36 -6.93
CA PHE A 78 -20.37 -14.52 -7.75
C PHE A 78 -20.65 -15.78 -6.92
N GLY A 79 -20.62 -15.67 -5.58
CA GLY A 79 -20.83 -16.81 -4.67
C GLY A 79 -22.28 -17.30 -4.63
N ARG A 80 -23.26 -16.42 -4.93
CA ARG A 80 -24.68 -16.76 -4.86
C ARG A 80 -25.12 -17.75 -5.96
N TRP A 81 -24.37 -17.87 -7.05
CA TRP A 81 -24.74 -18.68 -8.22
C TRP A 81 -23.96 -19.98 -8.36
N ARG A 82 -22.85 -20.17 -7.63
CA ARG A 82 -21.82 -21.15 -8.02
C ARG A 82 -21.70 -22.39 -7.14
N THR A 83 -22.17 -22.39 -5.89
CA THR A 83 -22.10 -23.61 -5.06
C THR A 83 -23.07 -23.62 -3.87
N LYS A 84 -23.84 -24.71 -3.70
CA LYS A 84 -24.60 -25.01 -2.46
C LYS A 84 -23.71 -25.58 -1.33
N ASP A 85 -22.52 -26.05 -1.69
CA ASP A 85 -21.54 -26.64 -0.78
C ASP A 85 -20.80 -25.52 -0.02
N GLU A 86 -21.03 -25.42 1.30
CA GLU A 86 -20.40 -24.41 2.15
C GLU A 86 -18.87 -24.52 2.21
N SER A 87 -18.32 -25.72 1.95
CA SER A 87 -16.87 -25.97 1.95
C SER A 87 -16.12 -25.37 0.75
N LYS A 88 -16.85 -24.99 -0.31
CA LYS A 88 -16.30 -24.45 -1.57
C LYS A 88 -16.74 -23.02 -1.87
N ARG A 89 -17.15 -22.27 -0.84
CA ARG A 89 -17.48 -20.86 -1.04
C ARG A 89 -16.20 -20.08 -1.39
N PRO A 90 -16.22 -19.25 -2.44
CA PRO A 90 -15.07 -18.43 -2.78
C PRO A 90 -14.73 -17.49 -1.63
N GLU A 91 -13.44 -17.31 -1.42
CA GLU A 91 -12.90 -16.45 -0.37
C GLU A 91 -13.46 -15.01 -0.52
N PRO A 92 -13.85 -14.36 0.59
CA PRO A 92 -14.50 -13.06 0.53
C PRO A 92 -13.59 -12.00 -0.13
N THR A 93 -14.12 -11.35 -1.16
CA THR A 93 -13.42 -10.32 -1.92
C THR A 93 -13.70 -8.94 -1.30
N PRO A 94 -12.68 -8.07 -1.15
CA PRO A 94 -12.84 -6.73 -0.60
C PRO A 94 -13.41 -5.77 -1.65
N LEU A 95 -14.65 -5.97 -2.09
CA LEU A 95 -15.23 -5.23 -3.22
C LEU A 95 -15.29 -3.72 -3.00
N GLY A 96 -15.68 -3.29 -1.79
CA GLY A 96 -15.75 -1.86 -1.46
C GLY A 96 -14.38 -1.22 -1.59
N ALA A 97 -13.36 -1.80 -0.96
CA ALA A 97 -11.99 -1.31 -1.04
C ALA A 97 -11.38 -1.41 -2.46
N LEU A 98 -11.76 -2.43 -3.24
CA LEU A 98 -11.38 -2.56 -4.65
C LEU A 98 -11.99 -1.45 -5.50
N PHE A 99 -13.27 -1.13 -5.30
CA PHE A 99 -13.92 0.00 -5.95
C PHE A 99 -13.26 1.33 -5.55
N LEU A 100 -12.91 1.49 -4.28
CA LEU A 100 -12.18 2.67 -3.80
C LEU A 100 -10.82 2.80 -4.50
N HIS A 101 -10.06 1.71 -4.59
CA HIS A 101 -8.78 1.70 -5.30
C HIS A 101 -8.95 2.05 -6.78
N TRP A 102 -9.90 1.40 -7.48
CA TRP A 102 -10.22 1.69 -8.87
C TRP A 102 -10.58 3.16 -9.09
N LEU A 103 -11.43 3.73 -8.23
CA LEU A 103 -11.84 5.13 -8.32
C LEU A 103 -10.64 6.08 -8.24
N PHE A 104 -9.76 5.90 -7.26
CA PHE A 104 -8.55 6.72 -7.13
C PHE A 104 -7.56 6.50 -8.26
N ALA A 105 -7.42 5.26 -8.75
CA ALA A 105 -6.58 4.96 -9.91
C ALA A 105 -7.08 5.70 -11.17
N VAL A 106 -8.40 5.69 -11.42
CA VAL A 106 -9.01 6.44 -12.54
C VAL A 106 -8.78 7.95 -12.37
N ILE A 107 -8.98 8.50 -11.17
CA ILE A 107 -8.75 9.92 -10.89
C ILE A 107 -7.29 10.31 -11.20
N LEU A 108 -6.32 9.52 -10.76
CA LEU A 108 -4.89 9.79 -11.02
C LEU A 108 -4.52 9.68 -12.50
N ILE A 109 -5.10 8.72 -13.23
CA ILE A 109 -4.93 8.61 -14.68
C ILE A 109 -5.54 9.82 -15.40
N LEU A 110 -6.74 10.25 -15.01
CA LEU A 110 -7.40 11.43 -15.58
C LEU A 110 -6.61 12.72 -15.26
N PHE A 111 -6.04 12.83 -14.06
CA PHE A 111 -5.19 13.95 -13.67
C PHE A 111 -3.96 14.08 -14.59
N THR A 112 -3.42 12.96 -15.05
CA THR A 112 -2.24 12.91 -15.94
C THR A 112 -2.58 12.79 -17.42
N TRP A 113 -3.88 12.85 -17.80
CA TRP A 113 -4.34 12.63 -19.17
C TRP A 113 -3.70 13.55 -20.23
N ARG A 114 -3.34 14.77 -19.84
CA ARG A 114 -2.68 15.74 -20.74
C ARG A 114 -1.19 15.47 -20.98
N ALA A 115 -0.56 14.64 -20.15
CA ALA A 115 0.85 14.31 -20.28
C ALA A 115 1.07 13.18 -21.31
N LYS A 116 2.24 13.18 -21.96
CA LYS A 116 2.64 12.05 -22.82
C LYS A 116 2.68 10.76 -22.00
N PRO A 117 2.35 9.57 -22.55
CA PRO A 117 2.28 8.32 -21.79
C PRO A 117 3.54 8.00 -21.00
N ALA A 118 4.73 8.26 -21.57
CA ALA A 118 6.00 8.05 -20.88
C ALA A 118 6.18 8.98 -19.67
N SER A 119 5.82 10.27 -19.81
CA SER A 119 5.89 11.24 -18.72
C SER A 119 4.85 10.94 -17.64
N ALA A 120 3.61 10.60 -18.03
CA ALA A 120 2.54 10.23 -17.11
C ALA A 120 2.93 9.00 -16.27
N TYR A 121 3.49 7.97 -16.92
CA TYR A 121 4.01 6.78 -16.22
C TYR A 121 5.08 7.16 -15.18
N ARG A 122 6.09 7.96 -15.57
CA ARG A 122 7.15 8.39 -14.64
C ARG A 122 6.60 9.19 -13.47
N ILE A 123 5.66 10.11 -13.72
CA ILE A 123 5.01 10.90 -12.66
C ILE A 123 4.30 9.98 -11.67
N LEU A 124 3.41 9.13 -12.16
CA LEU A 124 2.59 8.25 -11.32
C LEU A 124 3.44 7.23 -10.58
N ALA A 125 4.44 6.63 -11.24
CA ALA A 125 5.35 5.67 -10.62
C ALA A 125 6.18 6.33 -9.50
N ASN A 126 6.76 7.51 -9.76
CA ASN A 126 7.56 8.19 -8.75
C ASN A 126 6.72 8.67 -7.56
N VAL A 127 5.52 9.20 -7.81
CA VAL A 127 4.58 9.56 -6.74
C VAL A 127 4.16 8.33 -5.94
N ASN A 128 3.87 7.21 -6.60
CA ASN A 128 3.54 5.95 -5.93
C ASN A 128 4.67 5.51 -5.01
N VAL A 129 5.91 5.42 -5.51
CA VAL A 129 7.07 5.01 -4.72
C VAL A 129 7.30 5.97 -3.54
N CYS A 130 7.15 7.28 -3.73
CA CYS A 130 7.27 8.24 -2.62
C CYS A 130 6.21 8.01 -1.54
N LEU A 131 4.95 7.82 -1.94
CA LEU A 131 3.82 7.71 -1.01
C LEU A 131 3.69 6.34 -0.33
N THR A 132 4.05 5.25 -1.02
CA THR A 132 3.83 3.89 -0.50
C THR A 132 5.08 3.25 0.07
N ASP A 133 6.27 3.70 -0.34
CA ASP A 133 7.53 3.08 0.06
C ASP A 133 8.42 4.09 0.81
N VAL A 134 9.00 5.07 0.12
CA VAL A 134 10.06 5.94 0.67
C VAL A 134 9.66 6.59 2.00
N ILE A 135 8.51 7.28 2.04
CA ILE A 135 8.10 8.02 3.24
C ILE A 135 7.63 7.08 4.36
N PRO A 136 6.72 6.11 4.13
CA PRO A 136 6.35 5.14 5.16
C PRO A 136 7.52 4.32 5.70
N SER A 137 8.42 3.85 4.83
CA SER A 137 9.63 3.11 5.20
C SER A 137 10.56 3.95 6.07
N PHE A 138 10.73 5.24 5.76
CA PHE A 138 11.48 6.17 6.59
C PHE A 138 10.84 6.38 7.97
N ILE A 139 9.53 6.60 8.03
CA ILE A 139 8.79 6.75 9.30
C ILE A 139 8.87 5.46 10.13
N MET A 140 8.75 4.29 9.48
CA MET A 140 8.89 2.99 10.12
C MET A 140 10.29 2.81 10.70
N ALA A 141 11.34 3.20 9.97
CA ALA A 141 12.72 3.14 10.45
C ALA A 141 12.92 3.99 11.71
N ILE A 142 12.36 5.22 11.74
CA ILE A 142 12.37 6.09 12.92
C ILE A 142 11.57 5.45 14.06
N GLY A 143 10.40 4.86 13.78
CA GLY A 143 9.59 4.16 14.76
C GLY A 143 10.32 2.98 15.41
N LEU A 144 11.08 2.21 14.61
CA LEU A 144 11.92 1.12 15.11
C LEU A 144 13.05 1.62 16.01
N LEU A 145 13.72 2.71 15.62
CA LEU A 145 14.73 3.35 16.48
C LEU A 145 14.10 3.85 17.78
N TYR A 146 12.94 4.50 17.71
CA TYR A 146 12.22 4.99 18.87
C TYR A 146 11.85 3.86 19.83
N LEU A 147 11.25 2.78 19.31
CA LEU A 147 10.95 1.57 20.10
C LEU A 147 12.20 1.03 20.79
N ARG A 148 13.35 1.02 20.10
CA ARG A 148 14.58 0.46 20.68
C ARG A 148 15.18 1.32 21.78
N PHE A 149 15.12 2.65 21.67
CA PHE A 149 15.72 3.56 22.65
C PHE A 149 14.81 3.88 23.83
N PHE A 150 13.50 3.93 23.62
CA PHE A 150 12.57 4.53 24.59
C PHE A 150 11.53 3.56 25.15
N THR A 151 11.52 2.29 24.73
CA THR A 151 10.53 1.32 25.22
C THR A 151 11.16 0.05 25.76
N GLU A 152 10.45 -0.58 26.70
CA GLU A 152 10.81 -1.87 27.27
C GLU A 152 10.77 -3.01 26.24
N TRP A 153 10.18 -2.78 25.06
CA TRP A 153 10.15 -3.74 23.96
C TRP A 153 11.55 -4.17 23.51
N SER A 154 12.56 -3.33 23.72
CA SER A 154 13.97 -3.68 23.51
C SER A 154 14.42 -4.91 24.32
N SER A 155 13.84 -5.14 25.50
CA SER A 155 14.16 -6.26 26.39
C SER A 155 13.54 -7.59 25.95
N SER A 156 12.43 -7.55 25.21
CA SER A 156 11.73 -8.73 24.71
C SER A 156 12.26 -9.22 23.36
N SER A 157 13.12 -8.44 22.71
CA SER A 157 13.68 -8.77 21.39
C SER A 157 14.85 -9.75 21.51
N PHE A 158 14.78 -10.88 20.80
CA PHE A 158 15.89 -11.83 20.64
C PHE A 158 17.14 -11.24 19.95
N MET A 159 17.00 -10.12 19.25
CA MET A 159 18.11 -9.50 18.50
C MET A 159 18.98 -8.60 19.38
N PRO A 160 20.32 -8.64 19.20
CA PRO A 160 21.24 -7.79 19.93
C PRO A 160 21.02 -6.31 19.59
N SER A 161 21.10 -5.44 20.60
CA SER A 161 20.72 -4.02 20.48
C SER A 161 21.50 -3.26 19.43
N TRP A 162 22.81 -3.45 19.35
CA TRP A 162 23.65 -2.74 18.40
C TRP A 162 23.29 -3.06 16.93
N LEU A 163 22.96 -4.32 16.63
CA LEU A 163 22.62 -4.77 15.27
C LEU A 163 21.25 -4.23 14.86
N SER A 164 20.27 -4.25 15.76
CA SER A 164 18.94 -3.69 15.53
C SER A 164 19.01 -2.18 15.28
N ILE A 165 19.80 -1.45 16.08
CA ILE A 165 20.03 -0.01 15.91
C ILE A 165 20.72 0.27 14.57
N LEU A 166 21.78 -0.47 14.24
CA LEU A 166 22.51 -0.29 12.99
C LEU A 166 21.63 -0.57 11.77
N ALA A 167 20.86 -1.66 11.79
CA ALA A 167 19.95 -2.01 10.69
C ALA A 167 18.86 -0.94 10.51
N ALA A 168 18.23 -0.49 11.60
CA ALA A 168 17.23 0.55 11.55
C ALA A 168 17.82 1.91 11.10
N LEU A 169 19.05 2.23 11.50
CA LEU A 169 19.76 3.43 11.06
C LEU A 169 20.09 3.38 9.56
N VAL A 170 20.65 2.27 9.07
CA VAL A 170 20.92 2.09 7.64
C VAL A 170 19.63 2.18 6.84
N TYR A 171 18.56 1.54 7.32
CA TYR A 171 17.24 1.60 6.70
C TYR A 171 16.65 3.03 6.70
N ALA A 172 16.81 3.79 7.79
CA ALA A 172 16.41 5.19 7.86
C ALA A 172 17.21 6.07 6.88
N LEU A 173 18.53 5.90 6.80
CA LEU A 173 19.37 6.67 5.88
C LEU A 173 19.06 6.33 4.41
N ALA A 174 18.88 5.04 4.10
CA ALA A 174 18.58 4.57 2.75
C ALA A 174 17.23 5.09 2.23
N ASN A 175 16.21 5.18 3.08
CA ASN A 175 14.90 5.71 2.70
C ASN A 175 14.79 7.24 2.87
N GLY A 176 15.58 7.82 3.79
CA GLY A 176 15.65 9.27 3.98
C GLY A 176 16.36 9.96 2.81
N PHE A 177 17.39 9.33 2.25
CA PHE A 177 18.17 9.90 1.15
C PHE A 177 17.31 10.28 -0.07
N PRO A 178 16.47 9.40 -0.66
CA PRO A 178 15.61 9.77 -1.79
C PRO A 178 14.63 10.89 -1.47
N SER A 179 14.11 10.94 -0.23
CA SER A 179 13.18 11.98 0.22
C SER A 179 13.82 13.38 0.22
N VAL A 180 15.11 13.47 0.57
CA VAL A 180 15.89 14.71 0.52
C VAL A 180 16.42 14.97 -0.89
N ALA A 181 16.90 13.94 -1.60
CA ALA A 181 17.49 14.05 -2.92
C ALA A 181 16.51 14.58 -3.97
N VAL A 182 15.21 14.30 -3.82
CA VAL A 182 14.16 14.87 -4.66
C VAL A 182 14.15 16.40 -4.65
N TRP A 183 14.72 17.05 -3.62
CA TRP A 183 14.81 18.51 -3.48
C TRP A 183 16.10 19.14 -4.02
N ILE A 184 17.02 18.33 -4.53
CA ILE A 184 18.32 18.79 -5.01
C ILE A 184 18.26 18.90 -6.54
N PRO A 185 18.50 20.10 -7.12
CA PRO A 185 18.52 20.26 -8.57
C PRO A 185 19.70 19.51 -9.19
N LEU A 186 19.49 18.99 -10.39
CA LEU A 186 20.53 18.31 -11.17
C LEU A 186 21.41 19.38 -11.83
N THR A 187 22.72 19.36 -11.53
CA THR A 187 23.64 20.47 -11.83
C THR A 187 24.15 20.50 -13.28
N ASP A 188 23.91 19.46 -14.10
CA ASP A 188 24.37 19.41 -15.49
C ASP A 188 23.22 19.34 -16.52
N THR A 189 23.05 20.44 -17.24
CA THR A 189 22.07 20.66 -18.32
C THR A 189 22.39 19.98 -19.65
N SER A 190 23.37 19.07 -19.72
CA SER A 190 23.91 18.60 -21.01
C SER A 190 23.36 17.30 -21.57
N THR A 191 22.41 16.62 -20.91
CA THR A 191 21.78 15.43 -21.48
C THR A 191 20.34 15.25 -21.02
N ASP A 192 19.42 15.03 -21.96
CA ASP A 192 18.01 14.57 -21.78
C ASP A 192 17.86 13.28 -20.93
N VAL A 193 18.97 12.76 -20.40
CA VAL A 193 19.10 11.53 -19.62
C VAL A 193 18.79 11.76 -18.14
N TYR A 194 18.91 12.99 -17.64
CA TYR A 194 18.70 13.30 -16.22
C TYR A 194 17.39 14.03 -15.91
N ASP A 195 16.61 14.44 -16.89
CA ASP A 195 15.25 14.91 -16.64
C ASP A 195 14.42 13.76 -16.03
N LEU A 196 14.19 13.84 -14.71
CA LEU A 196 13.30 12.93 -13.97
C LEU A 196 12.01 12.70 -14.76
N ILE A 197 11.46 13.78 -15.33
CA ILE A 197 10.38 13.78 -16.31
C ILE A 197 10.68 14.84 -17.37
N PRO A 198 10.88 14.48 -18.65
CA PRO A 198 11.18 15.44 -19.72
C PRO A 198 10.12 16.54 -19.81
N GLY A 199 10.55 17.80 -19.72
CA GLY A 199 9.70 18.98 -19.85
C GLY A 199 8.86 19.36 -18.62
N LEU A 200 9.13 18.77 -17.45
CA LEU A 200 8.50 19.18 -16.19
C LEU A 200 9.55 19.57 -15.13
N PRO A 201 9.22 20.47 -14.19
CA PRO A 201 10.16 20.88 -13.15
C PRO A 201 10.61 19.70 -12.29
N TRP A 202 11.90 19.64 -11.96
CA TRP A 202 12.49 18.53 -11.19
C TRP A 202 11.78 18.31 -9.84
N HIS A 203 11.29 19.39 -9.20
CA HIS A 203 10.62 19.34 -7.89
C HIS A 203 9.16 18.88 -7.97
N MET A 204 8.61 18.67 -9.17
CA MET A 204 7.18 18.40 -9.33
C MET A 204 6.76 17.11 -8.61
N THR A 205 7.55 16.06 -8.74
CA THR A 205 7.29 14.78 -8.07
C THR A 205 7.29 14.95 -6.55
N GLY A 206 8.27 15.67 -6.01
CA GLY A 206 8.39 15.94 -4.57
C GLY A 206 7.22 16.76 -4.05
N THR A 207 6.95 17.90 -4.68
CA THR A 207 5.83 18.77 -4.32
C THR A 207 4.49 18.05 -4.39
N LEU A 208 4.22 17.26 -5.44
CA LEU A 208 2.98 16.49 -5.58
C LEU A 208 2.84 15.43 -4.49
N SER A 209 3.91 14.70 -4.19
CA SER A 209 3.92 13.66 -3.14
C SER A 209 3.67 14.27 -1.76
N TRP A 210 4.38 15.34 -1.40
CA TRP A 210 4.20 16.03 -0.14
C TRP A 210 2.83 16.71 -0.02
N THR A 211 2.27 17.21 -1.12
CA THR A 211 0.91 17.77 -1.15
C THR A 211 -0.13 16.69 -0.88
N LEU A 212 -0.05 15.53 -1.54
CA LEU A 212 -0.97 14.42 -1.31
C LEU A 212 -0.86 13.90 0.13
N LEU A 213 0.36 13.82 0.68
CA LEU A 213 0.58 13.43 2.06
C LEU A 213 0.00 14.46 3.04
N ALA A 214 0.21 15.76 2.80
CA ALA A 214 -0.36 16.83 3.59
C ALA A 214 -1.90 16.79 3.56
N CYS A 215 -2.52 16.55 2.40
CA CYS A 215 -3.97 16.35 2.28
C CYS A 215 -4.45 15.16 3.12
N GLY A 216 -3.71 14.04 3.14
CA GLY A 216 -4.02 12.88 3.96
C GLY A 216 -3.95 13.19 5.47
N VAL A 217 -2.91 13.88 5.92
CA VAL A 217 -2.74 14.32 7.32
C VAL A 217 -3.82 15.33 7.72
N LEU A 218 -4.16 16.28 6.84
CA LEU A 218 -5.22 17.25 7.06
C LEU A 218 -6.58 16.57 7.16
N TYR A 219 -6.88 15.63 6.25
CA TYR A 219 -8.08 14.82 6.31
C TYR A 219 -8.17 14.07 7.65
N TRP A 220 -7.11 13.39 8.05
CA TRP A 220 -7.09 12.63 9.31
C TRP A 220 -7.24 13.55 10.54
N THR A 221 -6.54 14.68 10.57
CA THR A 221 -6.63 15.67 11.65
C THR A 221 -8.04 16.24 11.75
N CYS A 222 -8.66 16.59 10.61
CA CYS A 222 -10.05 17.05 10.57
C CYS A 222 -11.01 15.96 11.05
N PHE A 223 -10.83 14.73 10.58
CA PHE A 223 -11.64 13.59 11.01
C PHE A 223 -11.50 13.34 12.53
N ARG A 224 -10.29 13.39 13.08
CA ARG A 224 -10.02 13.10 14.48
C ARG A 224 -10.45 14.23 15.42
N TYR A 225 -10.22 15.48 15.06
CA TYR A 225 -10.38 16.63 15.96
C TYR A 225 -11.55 17.54 15.61
N VAL A 226 -12.14 17.46 14.42
CA VAL A 226 -13.26 18.34 14.03
C VAL A 226 -14.57 17.56 14.02
N LEU A 227 -14.58 16.33 13.51
CA LEU A 227 -15.78 15.48 13.44
C LEU A 227 -16.46 15.23 14.81
N PRO A 228 -15.73 15.03 15.93
CA PRO A 228 -16.37 14.86 17.25
C PRO A 228 -17.06 16.11 17.77
N TYR A 229 -16.78 17.30 17.22
CA TYR A 229 -17.36 18.57 17.65
C TYR A 229 -18.49 19.06 16.74
N LEU A 230 -18.67 18.44 15.57
CA LEU A 230 -19.69 18.81 14.60
C LEU A 230 -20.92 17.87 14.68
N GLY A 231 -22.10 18.46 14.89
CA GLY A 231 -23.39 17.78 14.76
C GLY A 231 -23.82 16.93 15.97
N PRO A 232 -24.73 15.94 15.79
CA PRO A 232 -25.33 15.13 16.86
C PRO A 232 -24.38 14.12 17.53
N ARG A 233 -23.08 14.20 17.22
CA ARG A 233 -22.00 13.37 17.76
C ARG A 233 -21.16 14.09 18.83
N LYS A 234 -21.52 15.34 19.17
CA LYS A 234 -20.84 16.14 20.19
C LYS A 234 -20.78 15.39 21.53
N GLY A 235 -19.56 15.21 22.06
CA GLY A 235 -19.31 14.51 23.32
C GLY A 235 -19.29 12.97 23.22
N LYS A 236 -19.30 12.42 22.01
CA LYS A 236 -19.16 10.98 21.77
C LYS A 236 -17.75 10.65 21.28
N GLU A 237 -17.19 9.54 21.77
CA GLU A 237 -15.96 8.96 21.27
C GLU A 237 -16.30 7.85 20.27
N PHE A 238 -15.54 7.80 19.18
CA PHE A 238 -15.65 6.74 18.19
C PHE A 238 -14.84 5.54 18.67
N LEU A 239 -15.54 4.45 18.99
CA LEU A 239 -14.93 3.20 19.40
C LEU A 239 -15.05 2.20 18.26
N VAL A 240 -13.95 1.49 18.04
CA VAL A 240 -13.84 0.40 17.08
C VAL A 240 -13.49 -0.85 17.86
N GLU A 241 -14.42 -1.79 17.91
CA GLU A 241 -14.21 -3.09 18.56
C GLU A 241 -14.04 -4.15 17.47
N ARG A 242 -13.00 -4.97 17.61
CA ARG A 242 -12.66 -6.05 16.69
C ARG A 242 -12.67 -7.36 17.46
N GLU A 243 -13.63 -8.22 17.16
CA GLU A 243 -13.76 -9.54 17.77
C GLU A 243 -13.42 -10.63 16.74
N PRO A 244 -12.27 -11.30 16.88
CA PRO A 244 -11.92 -12.43 16.01
C PRO A 244 -12.67 -13.69 16.43
N VAL A 245 -13.34 -14.33 15.48
CA VAL A 245 -14.03 -15.61 15.66
C VAL A 245 -13.15 -16.71 15.10
N PHE A 246 -12.61 -17.56 15.99
CA PHE A 246 -11.78 -18.70 15.62
C PHE A 246 -12.60 -19.97 15.43
N ARG A 247 -12.22 -20.79 14.46
CA ARG A 247 -12.73 -22.15 14.26
C ARG A 247 -11.57 -23.12 14.30
N MET A 248 -11.78 -24.30 14.87
CA MET A 248 -10.82 -25.40 14.77
C MET A 248 -10.94 -26.04 13.39
N GLN A 249 -9.85 -26.04 12.63
CA GLN A 249 -9.74 -26.71 11.33
C GLN A 249 -8.41 -27.47 11.29
N ASP A 250 -8.46 -28.77 11.00
CA ASP A 250 -7.28 -29.65 10.90
C ASP A 250 -6.31 -29.59 12.11
N GLY A 251 -6.87 -29.48 13.32
CA GLY A 251 -6.09 -29.41 14.57
C GLY A 251 -5.47 -28.04 14.88
N GLY A 252 -5.63 -27.05 14.00
CA GLY A 252 -5.21 -25.66 14.21
C GLY A 252 -6.39 -24.72 14.50
N ARG A 253 -6.14 -23.66 15.27
CA ARG A 253 -7.08 -22.52 15.40
C ARG A 253 -6.89 -21.60 14.19
N VAL A 254 -7.87 -21.58 13.30
CA VAL A 254 -7.90 -20.67 12.15
C VAL A 254 -8.90 -19.56 12.43
N GLN A 255 -8.51 -18.30 12.23
CA GLN A 255 -9.44 -17.18 12.30
C GLN A 255 -10.44 -17.31 11.15
N TRP A 256 -11.69 -17.59 11.49
CA TRP A 256 -12.74 -17.86 10.50
C TRP A 256 -13.43 -16.57 10.09
N HIS A 257 -13.86 -15.76 11.05
CA HIS A 257 -14.53 -14.47 10.81
C HIS A 257 -14.00 -13.41 11.77
N GLU A 258 -14.30 -12.16 11.48
CA GLU A 258 -14.03 -11.02 12.35
C GLU A 258 -15.27 -10.15 12.39
N ILE A 259 -15.71 -9.83 13.60
CA ILE A 259 -16.80 -8.88 13.84
C ILE A 259 -16.15 -7.53 14.10
N VAL A 260 -16.52 -6.53 13.31
CA VAL A 260 -16.04 -5.15 13.46
C VAL A 260 -17.23 -4.27 13.81
N LEU A 261 -17.23 -3.73 15.03
CA LEU A 261 -18.28 -2.87 15.54
C LEU A 261 -17.79 -1.42 15.52
N HIS A 262 -18.59 -0.55 14.92
CA HIS A 262 -18.37 0.89 14.90
C HIS A 262 -19.43 1.56 15.77
N SER A 263 -19.04 2.04 16.95
CA SER A 263 -19.95 2.67 17.91
C SER A 263 -19.52 4.10 18.26
N TRP A 264 -20.50 4.97 18.47
CA TRP A 264 -20.27 6.31 19.01
C TRP A 264 -20.82 6.34 20.43
N VAL A 265 -19.92 6.25 21.40
CA VAL A 265 -20.28 6.13 22.83
C VAL A 265 -20.08 7.49 23.49
N VAL A 266 -21.04 7.91 24.33
CA VAL A 266 -20.90 9.15 25.11
C VAL A 266 -19.73 8.98 26.05
N LYS A 267 -18.91 10.03 26.22
CA LYS A 267 -17.83 10.07 27.20
C LYS A 267 -18.42 10.13 28.62
N SER A 268 -18.95 9.02 29.11
CA SER A 268 -19.37 8.82 30.50
C SER A 268 -18.61 7.63 31.09
N GLU A 269 -18.37 7.70 32.40
CA GLU A 269 -17.43 6.94 33.25
C GLU A 269 -17.10 5.50 32.82
N PRO A 270 -15.87 5.02 33.13
CA PRO A 270 -15.41 3.69 32.76
C PRO A 270 -16.32 2.66 33.42
N GLU A 271 -17.30 2.18 32.67
CA GLU A 271 -18.03 0.98 33.03
C GLU A 271 -17.00 -0.15 32.97
N LYS A 272 -16.50 -0.52 34.15
CA LYS A 272 -15.88 -1.83 34.34
C LYS A 272 -16.89 -2.83 33.81
N GLN A 273 -16.60 -3.40 32.65
CA GLN A 273 -17.43 -4.38 31.97
C GLN A 273 -17.28 -5.73 32.72
N ASP A 274 -17.74 -5.75 33.96
CA ASP A 274 -17.70 -6.85 34.92
C ASP A 274 -19.01 -7.66 34.85
N TRP A 275 -19.43 -8.21 33.70
CA TRP A 275 -20.45 -9.30 33.67
C TRP A 275 -20.76 -9.83 32.25
N TYR A 276 -19.96 -10.78 31.78
CA TYR A 276 -20.52 -11.99 31.16
C TYR A 276 -20.29 -13.17 32.12
N VAL A 277 -20.53 -12.95 33.41
CA VAL A 277 -20.63 -14.02 34.40
C VAL A 277 -22.07 -14.50 34.33
N MET A 278 -22.30 -15.55 33.54
CA MET A 278 -23.50 -16.38 33.72
C MET A 278 -23.41 -16.94 35.14
N HIS A 279 -24.21 -16.41 36.05
CA HIS A 279 -24.50 -17.12 37.28
C HIS A 279 -25.44 -18.26 36.91
N ASP A 280 -24.87 -19.46 36.82
CA ASP A 280 -25.64 -20.70 36.76
C ASP A 280 -26.54 -20.77 38.00
N ILE A 281 -27.85 -20.91 37.76
CA ILE A 281 -28.87 -21.33 38.73
C ILE A 281 -29.16 -22.80 38.46
#